data_AF-A0A2E7RM54-F1
#
_entry.id   AF-A0A2E7RM54-F1
#
_cell.length_a   1.000
_cell.length_b   1.000
_cell.length_c   1.000
_cell.angle_alpha   90.00
_cell.angle_beta   90.00
_cell.angle_gamma   90.00
#
_symmetry.space_group_name_H-M   'P 1'
#
loop_
_entity.id
_entity.type
_entity.pdbx_description
1 polymer ?
#
loop_
_entity_poly.entity_id
_entity_poly.type
_entity_poly.pdbx_seq_one_letter_code
_entity_poly.pdbx_strand_id
1 'polypeptide(L)'
;MPKPPNPRSFSTRLCEWSGSAPPWRRQRRFPSSGRIFALVCSACASSRARVSWRGSPGSPRRLGVGRNSMTLPDLDSFRACLQPGDRVVLCTHRHPDPDGLGALVALQHLLREAFEVESDLVLEGRIRRAENIAMRELLEITALPKGGVDPSRYTGIFVVDAQPGFTHTNPPGALNVLGVIDHHELADEKSECKAPSFCWVDPNYGATSTMLYDLLRAFDVELDIRAATALFCGVRYDTNDLARDATPQDAEAYFQLQKMADRRLVAHIDQPELSRGYFREMADAIESCQCYGPLLLTLMGEVPSPEMVAEVADWFVRLRGKQWSLAGGACDNRYQVSVRTDMPGADAYPALRYIVGAEGSCGGHGRMAGGQIPLTGLSVEEVQALVRRRALEVFGEVDTEGEPLARRENRPQAS
;
A
#
# COMPACT_ATOMS: atom_id res chain seq x y z
N MET A 1 -17.63 -43.12 47.25
CA MET A 1 -16.94 -43.31 45.95
C MET A 1 -15.87 -42.22 45.81
N PRO A 2 -14.70 -42.53 45.23
CA PRO A 2 -13.41 -42.11 45.78
C PRO A 2 -12.95 -40.71 45.37
N LYS A 3 -12.16 -40.08 46.26
CA LYS A 3 -11.34 -38.89 45.98
C LYS A 3 -10.19 -39.25 45.03
N PRO A 4 -9.84 -38.41 44.04
CA PRO A 4 -8.61 -38.57 43.28
C PRO A 4 -7.40 -37.96 44.04
N PRO A 5 -6.18 -38.45 43.80
CA PRO A 5 -4.97 -38.06 44.51
C PRO A 5 -4.30 -36.82 43.91
N ASN A 6 -3.39 -36.23 44.67
CA ASN A 6 -2.43 -35.19 44.28
C ASN A 6 -1.02 -35.68 44.70
N PRO A 7 0.13 -35.10 44.30
CA PRO A 7 0.62 -34.49 43.04
C PRO A 7 1.83 -35.28 42.48
N ARG A 8 2.39 -34.93 41.31
CA ARG A 8 3.86 -34.90 41.06
C ARG A 8 4.26 -34.28 39.71
N SER A 9 5.03 -33.19 39.83
CA SER A 9 6.18 -32.76 39.01
C SER A 9 6.41 -33.36 37.61
N PHE A 10 6.30 -32.54 36.57
CA PHE A 10 6.97 -32.79 35.30
C PHE A 10 8.29 -32.01 35.26
N SER A 11 9.40 -32.75 35.16
CA SER A 11 10.74 -32.21 34.95
C SER A 11 10.92 -31.74 33.52
N THR A 12 11.44 -30.53 33.35
CA THR A 12 12.10 -30.04 32.14
C THR A 12 13.28 -30.93 31.77
N ARG A 13 13.23 -31.57 30.59
CA ARG A 13 14.43 -32.09 29.93
C ARG A 13 14.76 -31.20 28.75
N LEU A 14 15.83 -30.43 28.93
CA LEU A 14 16.66 -29.91 27.84
C LEU A 14 17.22 -31.11 27.07
N CYS A 15 17.00 -31.14 25.76
CA CYS A 15 17.68 -32.06 24.85
C CYS A 15 18.66 -31.22 24.03
N GLU A 16 19.94 -31.34 24.38
CA GLU A 16 21.06 -30.87 23.56
C GLU A 16 21.11 -31.69 22.27
N TRP A 17 21.26 -31.02 21.12
CA TRP A 17 21.58 -31.66 19.86
C TRP A 17 22.94 -31.15 19.36
N SER A 18 23.90 -32.06 19.37
CA SER A 18 25.29 -31.91 18.93
C SER A 18 25.47 -32.43 17.50
N GLY A 19 26.10 -31.63 16.63
CA GLY A 19 26.68 -32.04 15.33
C GLY A 19 25.65 -32.35 14.22
N SER A 20 25.81 -31.99 12.96
CA SER A 20 26.98 -31.70 12.15
C SER A 20 26.50 -31.06 10.83
N ALA A 21 27.28 -30.12 10.26
CA ALA A 21 26.95 -29.42 9.03
C ALA A 21 27.33 -30.25 7.78
N PRO A 22 26.46 -30.38 6.75
CA PRO A 22 26.85 -30.97 5.47
C PRO A 22 27.36 -29.93 4.44
N PRO A 23 28.12 -30.37 3.43
CA PRO A 23 29.09 -29.55 2.72
C PRO A 23 28.67 -29.21 1.30
N TRP A 24 28.63 -27.93 0.92
CA TRP A 24 28.69 -27.54 -0.50
C TRP A 24 29.15 -26.09 -0.68
N ARG A 25 30.46 -25.89 -0.57
CA ARG A 25 31.19 -24.96 -1.44
C ARG A 25 31.62 -25.75 -2.67
N ARG A 26 30.93 -25.58 -3.79
CA ARG A 26 31.52 -25.82 -5.13
C ARG A 26 31.19 -24.63 -6.01
N GLN A 27 32.22 -23.81 -6.22
CA GLN A 27 32.27 -22.84 -7.31
C GLN A 27 32.00 -23.57 -8.62
N ARG A 28 30.93 -23.18 -9.33
CA ARG A 28 30.85 -23.38 -10.77
C ARG A 28 31.26 -22.06 -11.43
N ARG A 29 32.32 -22.14 -12.24
CA ARG A 29 32.72 -21.09 -13.18
C ARG A 29 31.68 -21.06 -14.30
N PHE A 30 31.12 -19.90 -14.59
CA PHE A 30 30.36 -19.65 -15.81
C PHE A 30 31.33 -19.34 -16.97
N PRO A 31 31.04 -19.81 -18.20
CA PRO A 31 31.76 -19.35 -19.38
C PRO A 31 31.32 -17.94 -19.76
N SER A 32 32.31 -17.13 -20.12
CA SER A 32 32.19 -15.75 -20.58
C SER A 32 31.70 -15.66 -22.02
N SER A 33 30.55 -15.03 -22.24
CA SER A 33 30.22 -14.37 -23.52
C SER A 33 29.00 -13.46 -23.36
N GLY A 34 29.15 -12.18 -23.71
CA GLY A 34 28.04 -11.24 -23.91
C GLY A 34 28.07 -10.03 -22.97
N ARG A 35 28.66 -8.93 -23.45
CA ARG A 35 28.76 -7.63 -22.78
C ARG A 35 27.37 -6.98 -22.72
N ILE A 36 27.04 -6.32 -21.60
CA ILE A 36 26.50 -4.95 -21.44
C ILE A 36 26.14 -4.76 -19.94
N PHE A 37 26.33 -3.54 -19.43
CA PHE A 37 26.27 -3.05 -18.02
C PHE A 37 27.54 -3.21 -17.17
N ALA A 38 28.45 -2.24 -17.38
CA ALA A 38 29.36 -1.74 -16.36
C ALA A 38 29.05 -0.26 -16.13
N LEU A 39 28.78 0.11 -14.87
CA LEU A 39 28.77 1.41 -14.18
C LEU A 39 27.74 1.22 -13.04
N VAL A 40 28.02 1.25 -11.74
CA VAL A 40 28.98 1.96 -10.91
C VAL A 40 29.11 1.16 -9.60
N CYS A 41 30.32 0.77 -9.18
CA CYS A 41 30.62 0.54 -7.76
C CYS A 41 32.13 0.34 -7.59
N SER A 42 32.82 1.38 -7.12
CA SER A 42 34.14 1.25 -6.53
C SER A 42 34.29 2.26 -5.40
N ALA A 43 35.08 1.84 -4.41
CA ALA A 43 35.45 2.49 -3.15
C ALA A 43 34.43 2.31 -2.00
N CYS A 44 34.81 1.85 -0.81
CA CYS A 44 36.11 1.41 -0.31
C CYS A 44 35.87 0.58 0.96
N ALA A 45 36.41 -0.64 0.98
CA ALA A 45 36.63 -1.36 2.22
C ALA A 45 38.00 -0.97 2.77
N SER A 46 38.05 -0.31 3.94
CA SER A 46 39.12 -0.49 4.93
C SER A 46 38.94 0.45 6.12
N SER A 47 38.55 -0.11 7.26
CA SER A 47 39.22 0.17 8.54
C SER A 47 38.73 -0.82 9.58
N ARG A 48 39.63 -1.72 10.00
CA ARG A 48 39.49 -2.46 11.25
C ARG A 48 39.93 -1.51 12.36
N ALA A 49 38.99 -1.06 13.20
CA ALA A 49 39.31 -0.43 14.47
C ALA A 49 38.62 -1.20 15.59
N ARG A 50 39.42 -1.79 16.48
CA ARG A 50 38.97 -2.39 17.74
C ARG A 50 38.43 -1.26 18.63
N VAL A 51 37.19 -1.36 19.08
CA VAL A 51 36.62 -0.46 20.08
C VAL A 51 36.90 -1.04 21.46
N SER A 52 37.79 -0.39 22.21
CA SER A 52 37.95 -0.59 23.66
C SER A 52 37.06 0.38 24.40
N TRP A 53 36.16 -0.14 25.25
CA TRP A 53 35.32 0.66 26.12
C TRP A 53 36.12 1.13 27.36
N ARG A 54 36.41 2.43 27.44
CA ARG A 54 36.63 3.14 28.70
C ARG A 54 35.91 4.48 28.64
N GLY A 55 34.99 4.69 29.57
CA GLY A 55 34.12 5.86 29.63
C GLY A 55 34.78 7.08 30.27
N SER A 56 34.29 8.25 29.89
CA SER A 56 34.18 9.46 30.71
C SER A 56 33.14 10.40 30.06
N PRO A 57 32.34 11.14 30.84
CA PRO A 57 31.14 11.82 30.35
C PRO A 57 31.51 13.17 29.70
N GLY A 58 31.32 13.28 28.40
CA GLY A 58 31.44 14.52 27.64
C GLY A 58 30.10 14.85 26.97
N SER A 59 29.63 16.08 27.19
CA SER A 59 28.46 16.75 26.61
C SER A 59 28.07 16.27 25.20
N PRO A 60 26.77 16.09 24.89
CA PRO A 60 26.34 15.62 23.59
C PRO A 60 26.66 16.68 22.52
N ARG A 61 27.67 16.40 21.69
CA ARG A 61 27.86 17.09 20.42
C ARG A 61 26.69 16.72 19.52
N ARG A 62 25.87 17.72 19.18
CA ARG A 62 24.85 17.63 18.13
C ARG A 62 25.53 17.20 16.84
N LEU A 63 25.32 15.96 16.43
CA LEU A 63 25.54 15.54 15.06
C LEU A 63 24.46 16.23 14.22
N GLY A 64 24.90 17.16 13.36
CA GLY A 64 24.03 17.86 12.43
C GLY A 64 23.48 16.89 11.40
N VAL A 65 22.24 16.46 11.59
CA VAL A 65 21.41 15.90 10.53
C VAL A 65 20.92 17.08 9.71
N GLY A 66 21.18 17.08 8.40
CA GLY A 66 20.64 18.08 7.48
C GLY A 66 19.12 18.08 7.58
N ARG A 67 18.55 19.16 8.11
CA ARG A 67 17.11 19.40 8.16
C ARG A 67 16.65 19.82 6.76
N ASN A 68 16.06 18.90 6.00
CA ASN A 68 14.86 19.29 5.27
C ASN A 68 13.74 19.27 6.30
N SER A 69 13.52 20.39 7.00
CA SER A 69 12.32 20.50 7.84
C SER A 69 11.14 20.62 6.88
N MET A 70 10.35 19.57 6.75
CA MET A 70 9.05 19.65 6.08
C MET A 70 8.28 20.82 6.68
N THR A 71 7.77 21.68 5.81
CA THR A 71 7.10 22.92 6.19
C THR A 71 5.61 22.68 6.17
N LEU A 72 4.95 22.98 7.29
CA LEU A 72 3.50 23.10 7.35
C LEU A 72 2.98 24.00 6.21
N PRO A 73 1.77 23.77 5.73
CA PRO A 73 1.20 24.58 4.67
C PRO A 73 0.88 26.00 5.18
N ASP A 74 0.54 26.89 4.25
CA ASP A 74 -0.01 28.20 4.61
C ASP A 74 -1.38 28.05 5.28
N LEU A 75 -1.38 28.11 6.61
CA LEU A 75 -2.58 27.98 7.43
C LEU A 75 -3.57 29.12 7.17
N ASP A 76 -3.11 30.33 6.86
CA ASP A 76 -3.99 31.46 6.58
C ASP A 76 -4.73 31.26 5.27
N SER A 77 -4.08 30.70 4.25
CA SER A 77 -4.74 30.27 3.00
C SER A 77 -5.78 29.17 3.25
N PHE A 78 -5.50 28.20 4.13
CA PHE A 78 -6.51 27.19 4.53
C PHE A 78 -7.71 27.85 5.20
N ARG A 79 -7.48 28.73 6.19
CA ARG A 79 -8.55 29.44 6.90
C ARG A 79 -9.39 30.30 5.94
N ALA A 80 -8.75 30.98 4.99
CA ALA A 80 -9.42 31.85 4.03
C ALA A 80 -10.40 31.11 3.08
N CYS A 81 -10.27 29.78 2.95
CA CYS A 81 -11.19 28.95 2.17
C CYS A 81 -12.54 28.71 2.86
N LEU A 82 -12.67 29.02 4.15
CA LEU A 82 -13.76 28.57 5.01
C LEU A 82 -14.39 29.76 5.75
N GLN A 83 -15.71 29.72 5.93
CA GLN A 83 -16.45 30.61 6.83
C GLN A 83 -17.29 29.78 7.81
N PRO A 84 -17.45 30.23 9.08
CA PRO A 84 -18.34 29.56 10.03
C PRO A 84 -19.77 29.40 9.48
N GLY A 85 -20.33 28.20 9.59
CA GLY A 85 -21.64 27.86 9.03
C GLY A 85 -21.63 27.41 7.57
N ASP A 86 -20.46 27.37 6.92
CA ASP A 86 -20.31 26.74 5.60
C ASP A 86 -20.65 25.24 5.67
N ARG A 87 -20.98 24.70 4.50
CA ARG A 87 -21.03 23.25 4.27
C ARG A 87 -20.17 22.91 3.07
N VAL A 88 -19.29 21.92 3.20
CA VAL A 88 -18.38 21.49 2.13
C VAL A 88 -18.56 20.00 1.81
N VAL A 89 -18.17 19.61 0.60
CA VAL A 89 -18.00 18.19 0.26
C VAL A 89 -16.55 17.80 0.51
N LEU A 90 -16.33 16.59 1.01
CA LEU A 90 -15.00 15.97 1.07
C LEU A 90 -15.00 14.72 0.19
N CYS A 91 -14.00 14.57 -0.67
CA CYS A 91 -13.80 13.36 -1.44
C CYS A 91 -12.33 12.96 -1.52
N THR A 92 -12.09 11.74 -1.96
CA THR A 92 -10.77 11.19 -2.23
C THR A 92 -10.77 10.48 -3.58
N HIS A 93 -9.75 9.69 -3.88
CA HIS A 93 -9.69 8.88 -5.07
C HIS A 93 -10.79 7.81 -5.12
N ARG A 94 -11.01 7.25 -6.32
CA ARG A 94 -11.91 6.13 -6.54
C ARG A 94 -11.33 4.86 -5.90
N HIS A 95 -12.21 4.04 -5.32
CA HIS A 95 -11.84 2.84 -4.57
C HIS A 95 -10.97 3.20 -3.35
N PRO A 96 -11.49 4.05 -2.44
CA PRO A 96 -10.70 4.63 -1.36
C PRO A 96 -10.06 3.55 -0.51
N ASP A 97 -8.80 3.78 -0.17
CA ASP A 97 -8.01 2.93 0.70
C ASP A 97 -8.02 3.49 2.14
N PRO A 98 -7.31 2.86 3.09
CA PRO A 98 -7.28 3.35 4.46
C PRO A 98 -6.71 4.77 4.63
N ASP A 99 -5.82 5.23 3.75
CA ASP A 99 -5.24 6.58 3.88
C ASP A 99 -6.23 7.64 3.44
N GLY A 100 -6.85 7.48 2.27
CA GLY A 100 -7.94 8.35 1.83
C GLY A 100 -9.13 8.37 2.80
N LEU A 101 -9.53 7.21 3.35
CA LEU A 101 -10.60 7.14 4.38
C LEU A 101 -10.18 7.83 5.68
N GLY A 102 -8.94 7.64 6.13
CA GLY A 102 -8.37 8.26 7.32
C GLY A 102 -8.33 9.78 7.21
N ALA A 103 -7.80 10.28 6.09
CA ALA A 103 -7.72 11.70 5.77
C ALA A 103 -9.10 12.38 5.72
N LEU A 104 -10.11 11.72 5.14
CA LEU A 104 -11.48 12.23 5.11
C LEU A 104 -12.07 12.40 6.52
N VAL A 105 -11.92 11.38 7.37
CA VAL A 105 -12.41 11.43 8.76
C VAL A 105 -11.72 12.54 9.55
N ALA A 106 -10.41 12.67 9.39
CA ALA A 106 -9.61 13.67 10.08
C ALA A 106 -9.95 15.10 9.62
N LEU A 107 -10.10 15.32 8.32
CA LEU A 107 -10.49 16.62 7.78
C LEU A 107 -11.91 17.01 8.21
N GLN A 108 -12.86 16.06 8.18
CA GLN A 108 -14.20 16.30 8.70
C GLN A 108 -14.18 16.71 10.18
N HIS A 109 -13.34 16.05 11.00
CA HIS A 109 -13.17 16.40 12.40
C HIS A 109 -12.55 17.81 12.56
N LEU A 110 -11.46 18.11 11.83
CA LEU A 110 -10.84 19.45 11.83
C LEU A 110 -11.83 20.57 11.50
N LEU A 111 -12.59 20.40 10.41
CA LEU A 111 -13.55 21.40 9.93
C LEU A 111 -14.66 21.67 10.96
N ARG A 112 -15.15 20.63 11.64
CA ARG A 112 -16.17 20.78 12.67
C ARG A 112 -15.62 21.48 13.91
N GLU A 113 -14.48 21.02 14.45
CA GLU A 113 -13.98 21.49 15.75
C GLU A 113 -13.31 22.87 15.67
N ALA A 114 -12.60 23.19 14.59
CA ALA A 114 -11.86 24.46 14.49
C ALA A 114 -12.57 25.55 13.68
N PHE A 115 -13.56 25.20 12.84
CA PHE A 115 -14.13 26.12 11.86
C PHE A 115 -15.66 26.22 11.88
N GLU A 116 -16.36 25.39 12.68
CA GLU A 116 -17.83 25.31 12.67
C GLU A 116 -18.39 25.07 11.24
N VAL A 117 -17.67 24.25 10.46
CA VAL A 117 -18.03 23.89 9.09
C VAL A 117 -18.56 22.46 9.03
N GLU A 118 -19.75 22.31 8.47
CA GLU A 118 -20.38 21.01 8.22
C GLU A 118 -19.77 20.36 6.98
N SER A 119 -19.70 19.03 6.94
CA SER A 119 -19.19 18.34 5.76
C SER A 119 -19.87 17.01 5.47
N ASP A 120 -20.08 16.75 4.18
CA ASP A 120 -20.58 15.48 3.68
C ASP A 120 -19.49 14.78 2.86
N LEU A 121 -19.31 13.47 3.08
CA LEU A 121 -18.35 12.67 2.34
C LEU A 121 -18.97 12.17 1.02
N VAL A 122 -18.17 12.13 -0.04
CA VAL A 122 -18.53 11.47 -1.30
C VAL A 122 -17.44 10.47 -1.65
N LEU A 123 -17.80 9.20 -1.67
CA LEU A 123 -16.91 8.10 -2.05
C LEU A 123 -17.31 7.58 -3.43
N GLU A 124 -16.34 7.45 -4.33
CA GLU A 124 -16.54 6.86 -5.65
C GLU A 124 -15.91 5.46 -5.73
N GLY A 125 -16.51 4.59 -6.55
CA GLY A 125 -16.05 3.23 -6.73
C GLY A 125 -16.63 2.27 -5.71
N ARG A 126 -16.25 1.00 -5.85
CA ARG A 126 -16.62 -0.06 -4.91
C ARG A 126 -15.42 -0.31 -4.01
N ILE A 127 -15.59 -0.18 -2.71
CA ILE A 127 -14.60 -0.63 -1.73
C ILE A 127 -14.75 -2.15 -1.63
N ARG A 128 -13.82 -2.90 -2.21
CA ARG A 128 -13.90 -4.37 -2.29
C ARG A 128 -12.96 -5.08 -1.33
N ARG A 129 -11.83 -4.45 -0.96
CA ARG A 129 -10.86 -5.01 0.00
C ARG A 129 -11.47 -5.10 1.40
N ALA A 130 -11.36 -6.26 2.03
CA ALA A 130 -12.07 -6.57 3.27
C ALA A 130 -11.68 -5.63 4.42
N GLU A 131 -10.40 -5.28 4.52
CA GLU A 131 -9.87 -4.37 5.53
C GLU A 131 -10.46 -2.96 5.35
N ASN A 132 -10.58 -2.48 4.11
CA ASN A 132 -11.15 -1.16 3.81
C ASN A 132 -12.66 -1.13 4.08
N ILE A 133 -13.37 -2.23 3.80
CA ILE A 133 -14.80 -2.39 4.15
C ILE A 133 -14.96 -2.35 5.66
N ALA A 134 -14.17 -3.13 6.39
CA ALA A 134 -14.20 -3.17 7.84
C ALA A 134 -13.87 -1.81 8.46
N MET A 135 -12.87 -1.09 7.94
CA MET A 135 -12.55 0.27 8.38
C MET A 135 -13.74 1.21 8.21
N ARG A 136 -14.37 1.20 7.03
CA ARG A 136 -15.53 2.03 6.76
C ARG A 136 -16.69 1.70 7.71
N GLU A 137 -17.00 0.43 7.91
CA GLU A 137 -18.13 -0.01 8.73
C GLU A 137 -17.88 0.25 10.23
N LEU A 138 -16.73 -0.16 10.75
CA LEU A 138 -16.38 -0.05 12.16
C LEU A 138 -16.14 1.39 12.62
N LEU A 139 -15.73 2.29 11.71
CA LEU A 139 -15.59 3.72 11.98
C LEU A 139 -16.80 4.54 11.50
N GLU A 140 -17.89 3.88 11.11
CA GLU A 140 -19.15 4.51 10.70
C GLU A 140 -18.96 5.61 9.63
N ILE A 141 -18.05 5.38 8.67
CA ILE A 141 -17.75 6.32 7.59
C ILE A 141 -18.90 6.31 6.59
N THR A 142 -19.80 7.29 6.77
CA THR A 142 -21.01 7.45 5.96
C THR A 142 -20.76 8.47 4.86
N ALA A 143 -21.17 8.14 3.64
CA ALA A 143 -20.99 8.97 2.46
C ALA A 143 -22.27 9.07 1.64
N LEU A 144 -22.46 10.23 1.01
CA LEU A 144 -23.52 10.43 0.04
C LEU A 144 -23.17 9.73 -1.28
N PRO A 145 -24.17 9.18 -1.99
CA PRO A 145 -23.94 8.78 -3.37
C PRO A 145 -23.59 10.04 -4.18
N LYS A 146 -22.66 9.91 -5.15
CA LYS A 146 -22.23 11.05 -5.98
C LYS A 146 -23.39 11.82 -6.63
N GLY A 147 -24.43 11.12 -7.08
CA GLY A 147 -25.64 11.74 -7.66
C GLY A 147 -26.60 12.38 -6.64
N GLY A 148 -26.34 12.25 -5.35
CA GLY A 148 -27.10 12.85 -4.26
C GLY A 148 -26.58 14.20 -3.78
N VAL A 149 -25.53 14.73 -4.41
CA VAL A 149 -24.97 16.04 -4.10
C VAL A 149 -25.74 17.10 -4.88
N ASP A 150 -26.42 18.00 -4.17
CA ASP A 150 -26.94 19.25 -4.73
C ASP A 150 -25.87 20.35 -4.55
N PRO A 151 -25.18 20.78 -5.63
CA PRO A 151 -24.08 21.74 -5.53
C PRO A 151 -24.47 23.07 -4.90
N SER A 152 -25.75 23.47 -4.98
CA SER A 152 -26.21 24.75 -4.41
C SER A 152 -26.16 24.81 -2.89
N ARG A 153 -26.02 23.65 -2.23
CA ARG A 153 -25.96 23.51 -0.77
C ARG A 153 -24.54 23.57 -0.20
N TYR A 154 -23.52 23.63 -1.05
CA TYR A 154 -22.12 23.55 -0.64
C TYR A 154 -21.32 24.73 -1.15
N THR A 155 -20.39 25.22 -0.33
CA THR A 155 -19.46 26.30 -0.72
C THR A 155 -18.35 25.79 -1.63
N GLY A 156 -18.03 24.50 -1.56
CA GLY A 156 -17.11 23.84 -2.48
C GLY A 156 -16.69 22.45 -2.00
N ILE A 157 -15.54 22.00 -2.49
CA ILE A 157 -15.03 20.65 -2.22
C ILE A 157 -13.56 20.63 -1.82
N PHE A 158 -13.21 19.77 -0.86
CA PHE A 158 -11.84 19.37 -0.59
C PHE A 158 -11.57 17.99 -1.17
N VAL A 159 -10.41 17.83 -1.79
CA VAL A 159 -9.90 16.54 -2.27
C VAL A 159 -8.71 16.14 -1.41
N VAL A 160 -8.76 14.94 -0.83
CA VAL A 160 -7.66 14.40 -0.02
C VAL A 160 -7.13 13.11 -0.64
N ASP A 161 -5.84 12.87 -0.49
CA ASP A 161 -5.15 11.66 -0.94
C ASP A 161 -5.32 11.39 -2.45
N ALA A 162 -5.53 12.49 -3.18
CA ALA A 162 -5.71 12.50 -4.62
C ALA A 162 -5.66 13.93 -5.14
N GLN A 163 -5.39 14.06 -6.44
CA GLN A 163 -5.45 15.34 -7.14
C GLN A 163 -6.56 15.33 -8.21
N PRO A 164 -7.28 16.46 -8.45
CA PRO A 164 -8.35 16.53 -9.46
C PRO A 164 -7.94 16.12 -10.89
N GLY A 165 -6.65 16.20 -11.23
CA GLY A 165 -6.11 15.79 -12.54
C GLY A 165 -5.85 14.29 -12.69
N PHE A 166 -5.92 13.51 -11.61
CA PHE A 166 -5.68 12.08 -11.67
C PHE A 166 -6.86 11.34 -12.31
N THR A 167 -6.57 10.34 -13.14
CA THR A 167 -7.57 9.54 -13.84
C THR A 167 -8.52 8.76 -12.91
N HIS A 168 -8.08 8.53 -11.68
CA HIS A 168 -8.82 7.84 -10.63
C HIS A 168 -9.49 8.82 -9.65
N THR A 169 -9.48 10.13 -9.93
CA THR A 169 -10.12 11.15 -9.10
C THR A 169 -11.25 11.79 -9.87
N ASN A 170 -12.48 11.69 -9.36
CA ASN A 170 -13.67 12.19 -10.04
C ASN A 170 -14.58 12.91 -9.05
N PRO A 171 -14.24 14.14 -8.62
CA PRO A 171 -15.08 14.90 -7.70
C PRO A 171 -16.48 15.16 -8.31
N PRO A 172 -17.51 15.40 -7.50
CA PRO A 172 -18.78 15.96 -7.96
C PRO A 172 -18.57 17.20 -8.82
N GLY A 173 -19.18 17.21 -10.01
CA GLY A 173 -19.11 18.35 -10.92
C GLY A 173 -19.85 19.58 -10.37
N ALA A 174 -19.56 20.75 -10.95
CA ALA A 174 -20.14 22.06 -10.60
C ALA A 174 -19.76 22.63 -9.22
N LEU A 175 -19.00 21.91 -8.39
CA LEU A 175 -18.39 22.44 -7.18
C LEU A 175 -16.99 22.99 -7.47
N ASN A 176 -16.65 24.11 -6.84
CA ASN A 176 -15.29 24.65 -6.87
C ASN A 176 -14.39 23.85 -5.92
N VAL A 177 -13.19 23.48 -6.38
CA VAL A 177 -12.19 22.83 -5.52
C VAL A 177 -11.58 23.90 -4.62
N LEU A 178 -11.90 23.83 -3.33
CA LEU A 178 -11.39 24.74 -2.30
C LEU A 178 -9.98 24.34 -1.90
N GLY A 179 -9.75 23.05 -1.68
CA GLY A 179 -8.49 22.55 -1.16
C GLY A 179 -8.08 21.19 -1.73
N VAL A 180 -6.78 20.99 -1.88
CA VAL A 180 -6.16 19.69 -2.16
C VAL A 180 -5.10 19.39 -1.10
N ILE A 181 -5.14 18.19 -0.51
CA ILE A 181 -4.11 17.68 0.41
C ILE A 181 -3.70 16.29 -0.06
N ASP A 182 -2.44 16.12 -0.47
CA ASP A 182 -1.98 14.88 -1.08
C ASP A 182 -0.48 14.68 -0.88
N HIS A 183 -0.03 13.44 -0.74
CA HIS A 183 1.39 13.10 -0.65
C HIS A 183 1.92 12.46 -1.95
N HIS A 184 1.10 12.28 -2.98
CA HIS A 184 1.57 11.77 -4.25
C HIS A 184 2.30 12.84 -5.08
N GLU A 185 3.21 12.41 -5.95
CA GLU A 185 3.84 13.30 -6.93
C GLU A 185 2.78 14.01 -7.81
N LEU A 186 3.04 15.26 -8.19
CA LEU A 186 2.14 16.01 -9.07
C LEU A 186 1.99 15.29 -10.42
N ALA A 187 0.77 15.29 -10.97
CA ALA A 187 0.56 14.84 -12.35
C ALA A 187 1.34 15.73 -13.33
N ASP A 188 1.83 15.15 -14.42
CA ASP A 188 2.37 15.87 -15.59
C ASP A 188 1.32 16.87 -16.12
N GLU A 189 1.42 18.13 -15.70
CA GLU A 189 0.86 19.45 -16.14
C GLU A 189 -0.45 19.55 -16.97
N LYS A 190 -1.24 18.49 -17.17
CA LYS A 190 -2.37 18.47 -18.13
C LYS A 190 -3.74 18.46 -17.46
N SER A 191 -3.91 19.15 -16.34
CA SER A 191 -5.25 19.37 -15.79
C SER A 191 -5.74 20.78 -16.13
N GLU A 192 -6.84 20.86 -16.87
CA GLU A 192 -7.55 22.12 -17.18
C GLU A 192 -8.37 22.66 -15.98
N CYS A 193 -8.24 22.05 -14.79
CA CYS A 193 -8.91 22.52 -13.58
C CYS A 193 -8.32 23.85 -13.09
N LYS A 194 -9.19 24.79 -12.69
CA LYS A 194 -8.76 25.99 -11.97
C LYS A 194 -7.95 25.59 -10.73
N ALA A 195 -6.86 26.31 -10.47
CA ALA A 195 -6.04 26.09 -9.29
C ALA A 195 -6.91 26.21 -8.02
N PRO A 196 -6.80 25.26 -7.07
CA PRO A 196 -7.56 25.33 -5.83
C PRO A 196 -7.10 26.51 -4.98
N SER A 197 -7.99 27.02 -4.12
CA SER A 197 -7.68 28.13 -3.21
C SER A 197 -6.61 27.75 -2.17
N PHE A 198 -6.57 26.48 -1.78
CA PHE A 198 -5.55 25.89 -0.93
C PHE A 198 -4.97 24.64 -1.60
N CYS A 199 -3.65 24.51 -1.60
CA CYS A 199 -2.98 23.33 -2.16
C CYS A 199 -1.81 22.97 -1.26
N TRP A 200 -1.86 21.77 -0.68
CA TRP A 200 -0.75 21.19 0.04
C TRP A 200 -0.45 19.81 -0.54
N VAL A 201 0.47 19.79 -1.51
CA VAL A 201 0.99 18.54 -2.08
C VAL A 201 2.45 18.40 -1.68
N ASP A 202 2.77 17.39 -0.89
CA ASP A 202 4.13 17.18 -0.38
C ASP A 202 4.53 15.68 -0.40
N PRO A 203 5.25 15.24 -1.45
CA PRO A 203 5.72 13.87 -1.59
C PRO A 203 6.79 13.43 -0.60
N ASN A 204 7.20 14.31 0.33
CA ASN A 204 8.04 13.90 1.43
C ASN A 204 7.24 13.25 2.56
N TYR A 205 5.91 13.31 2.57
CA TYR A 205 5.10 12.58 3.54
C TYR A 205 4.87 11.13 3.06
N GLY A 206 4.97 10.17 3.98
CA GLY A 206 4.70 8.76 3.68
C GLY A 206 3.22 8.41 3.61
N ALA A 207 2.34 9.33 4.05
CA ALA A 207 0.88 9.19 3.98
C ALA A 207 0.19 10.58 4.08
N THR A 208 -0.92 10.76 3.39
CA THR A 208 -1.83 11.91 3.54
C THR A 208 -2.39 12.00 4.97
N SER A 209 -2.61 10.87 5.66
CA SER A 209 -3.01 10.86 7.08
C SER A 209 -1.97 11.50 7.99
N THR A 210 -0.67 11.38 7.69
CA THR A 210 0.38 12.07 8.44
C THR A 210 0.26 13.59 8.25
N MET A 211 -0.04 14.04 7.04
CA MET A 211 -0.28 15.46 6.76
C MET A 211 -1.48 16.00 7.55
N LEU A 212 -2.59 15.28 7.60
CA LEU A 212 -3.78 15.70 8.35
C LEU A 212 -3.53 15.68 9.87
N TYR A 213 -2.74 14.74 10.38
CA TYR A 213 -2.29 14.74 11.76
C TYR A 213 -1.51 16.03 12.11
N ASP A 214 -0.56 16.42 11.26
CA ASP A 214 0.20 17.68 11.43
C ASP A 214 -0.71 18.91 11.33
N LEU A 215 -1.69 18.91 10.42
CA LEU A 215 -2.64 20.00 10.25
C LEU A 215 -3.53 20.20 11.47
N LEU A 216 -4.09 19.12 12.02
CA LEU A 216 -4.88 19.15 13.25
C LEU A 216 -4.09 19.74 14.41
N ARG A 217 -2.81 19.34 14.56
CA ARG A 217 -1.92 19.90 15.58
C ARG A 217 -1.61 21.38 15.34
N ALA A 218 -1.42 21.78 14.09
CA ALA A 218 -1.16 23.17 13.74
C ALA A 218 -2.35 24.10 14.07
N PHE A 219 -3.57 23.55 14.04
CA PHE A 219 -4.79 24.24 14.46
C PHE A 219 -5.16 24.02 15.93
N ASP A 220 -4.32 23.34 16.71
CA ASP A 220 -4.55 23.01 18.13
C ASP A 220 -5.87 22.25 18.38
N VAL A 221 -6.21 21.33 17.47
CA VAL A 221 -7.42 20.48 17.58
C VAL A 221 -7.09 19.16 18.25
N GLU A 222 -7.81 18.85 19.33
CA GLU A 222 -7.71 17.57 20.02
C GLU A 222 -8.41 16.46 19.23
N LEU A 223 -7.70 15.37 18.96
CA LEU A 223 -8.25 14.20 18.28
C LEU A 223 -9.22 13.41 19.19
N ASP A 224 -10.40 13.11 18.67
CA ASP A 224 -11.24 12.05 19.22
C ASP A 224 -10.71 10.65 18.86
N ILE A 225 -11.19 9.61 19.56
CA ILE A 225 -10.74 8.22 19.35
C ILE A 225 -11.01 7.76 17.91
N ARG A 226 -12.10 8.21 17.29
CA ARG A 226 -12.47 7.80 15.94
C ARG A 226 -11.49 8.36 14.91
N ALA A 227 -11.20 9.66 14.97
CA ALA A 227 -10.24 10.33 14.11
C ALA A 227 -8.82 9.80 14.33
N ALA A 228 -8.41 9.58 15.59
CA ALA A 228 -7.12 8.97 15.90
C ALA A 228 -6.99 7.56 15.33
N THR A 229 -8.05 6.75 15.43
CA THR A 229 -8.08 5.39 14.86
C THR A 229 -8.02 5.42 13.34
N ALA A 230 -8.79 6.31 12.70
CA ALA A 230 -8.82 6.44 11.25
C ALA A 230 -7.45 6.86 10.68
N LEU A 231 -6.83 7.90 11.27
CA LEU A 231 -5.49 8.34 10.89
C LEU A 231 -4.44 7.26 11.16
N PHE A 232 -4.53 6.54 12.28
CA PHE A 232 -3.59 5.46 12.58
C PHE A 232 -3.65 4.35 11.51
N CYS A 233 -4.86 3.98 11.06
CA CYS A 233 -5.02 3.06 9.94
C CYS A 233 -4.37 3.61 8.68
N GLY A 234 -4.64 4.85 8.27
CA GLY A 234 -4.05 5.45 7.07
C GLY A 234 -2.52 5.43 7.08
N VAL A 235 -1.89 6.02 8.11
CA VAL A 235 -0.43 6.06 8.25
C VAL A 235 0.16 4.65 8.20
N ARG A 236 -0.44 3.69 8.91
CA ARG A 236 0.10 2.34 9.00
C ARG A 236 0.00 1.57 7.70
N TYR A 237 -1.13 1.63 7.01
CA TYR A 237 -1.31 0.88 5.75
C TYR A 237 -0.39 1.44 4.67
N ASP A 238 -0.30 2.76 4.56
CA ASP A 238 0.41 3.36 3.44
C ASP A 238 1.94 3.41 3.62
N THR A 239 2.40 3.51 4.86
CA THR A 239 3.82 3.31 5.19
C THR A 239 4.21 1.85 5.42
N ASN A 240 3.24 0.92 5.34
CA ASN A 240 3.41 -0.50 5.67
C ASN A 240 4.10 -0.72 7.02
N ASP A 241 3.50 -0.22 8.11
CA ASP A 241 4.07 -0.20 9.46
C ASP A 241 5.47 0.47 9.49
N LEU A 242 5.61 1.63 8.83
CA LEU A 242 6.86 2.38 8.69
C LEU A 242 7.98 1.66 7.91
N ALA A 243 7.69 0.52 7.27
CA ALA A 243 8.68 -0.24 6.51
C ALA A 243 8.89 0.29 5.07
N ARG A 244 8.01 1.16 4.59
CA ARG A 244 8.02 1.72 3.24
C ARG A 244 7.91 3.24 3.30
N ASP A 245 8.84 3.92 2.61
CA ASP A 245 8.81 5.35 2.30
C ASP A 245 8.43 6.27 3.48
N ALA A 246 8.76 5.84 4.71
CA ALA A 246 8.38 6.51 5.94
C ALA A 246 9.43 7.53 6.41
N THR A 247 8.95 8.67 6.88
CA THR A 247 9.77 9.75 7.41
C THR A 247 9.73 9.83 8.94
N PRO A 248 10.59 10.66 9.56
CA PRO A 248 10.49 10.93 11.00
C PRO A 248 9.11 11.47 11.43
N GLN A 249 8.41 12.18 10.55
CA GLN A 249 7.08 12.72 10.81
C GLN A 249 6.02 11.62 10.76
N ASP A 250 6.11 10.70 9.81
CA ASP A 250 5.25 9.50 9.80
C ASP A 250 5.46 8.67 11.05
N ALA A 251 6.72 8.51 11.50
CA ALA A 251 7.03 7.80 12.74
C ALA A 251 6.43 8.49 13.96
N GLU A 252 6.53 9.83 14.06
CA GLU A 252 5.90 10.59 15.14
C GLU A 252 4.37 10.43 15.13
N ALA A 253 3.73 10.65 13.97
CA ALA A 253 2.29 10.47 13.82
C ALA A 253 1.88 9.05 14.21
N TYR A 254 2.56 8.02 13.69
CA TYR A 254 2.34 6.62 14.03
C TYR A 254 2.36 6.38 15.53
N PHE A 255 3.43 6.79 16.23
CA PHE A 255 3.56 6.52 17.67
C PHE A 255 2.57 7.29 18.53
N GLN A 256 2.18 8.50 18.14
CA GLN A 256 1.19 9.26 18.90
C GLN A 256 -0.22 8.73 18.65
N LEU A 257 -0.59 8.51 17.38
CA LEU A 257 -1.90 7.98 17.00
C LEU A 257 -2.12 6.59 17.57
N GLN A 258 -1.10 5.72 17.60
CA GLN A 258 -1.19 4.38 18.19
C GLN A 258 -1.60 4.41 19.68
N LYS A 259 -1.20 5.43 20.43
CA LYS A 259 -1.56 5.57 21.86
C LYS A 259 -3.03 5.97 22.05
N MET A 260 -3.60 6.65 21.07
CA MET A 260 -4.94 7.24 21.13
C MET A 260 -6.00 6.36 20.44
N ALA A 261 -5.60 5.63 19.41
CA ALA A 261 -6.47 4.77 18.61
C ALA A 261 -7.10 3.63 19.44
N ASP A 262 -8.32 3.24 19.07
CA ASP A 262 -8.96 2.05 19.62
C ASP A 262 -8.28 0.79 19.04
N ARG A 263 -7.41 0.19 19.86
CA ARG A 263 -6.64 -1.00 19.50
C ARG A 263 -7.52 -2.20 19.13
N ARG A 264 -8.75 -2.30 19.64
CA ARG A 264 -9.67 -3.37 19.27
C ARG A 264 -10.22 -3.13 17.87
N LEU A 265 -10.67 -1.92 17.56
CA LEU A 265 -11.13 -1.58 16.22
C LEU A 265 -10.03 -1.81 15.18
N VAL A 266 -8.82 -1.31 15.46
CA VAL A 266 -7.63 -1.55 14.62
C VAL A 266 -7.42 -3.04 14.33
N ALA A 267 -7.47 -3.89 15.36
CA ALA A 267 -7.28 -5.33 15.19
C ALA A 267 -8.38 -6.00 14.35
N HIS A 268 -9.64 -5.56 14.47
CA HIS A 268 -10.74 -6.08 13.64
C HIS A 268 -10.66 -5.58 12.19
N ILE A 269 -10.15 -4.37 11.98
CA ILE A 269 -9.87 -3.82 10.64
C ILE A 269 -8.79 -4.65 9.94
N ASP A 270 -7.74 -5.06 10.66
CA ASP A 270 -6.63 -5.86 10.10
C ASP A 270 -6.97 -7.32 9.86
N GLN A 271 -7.95 -7.84 10.60
CA GLN A 271 -8.35 -9.23 10.54
C GLN A 271 -9.86 -9.31 10.35
N PRO A 272 -10.39 -8.77 9.23
CA PRO A 272 -11.80 -8.80 8.95
C PRO A 272 -12.25 -10.24 8.66
N GLU A 273 -13.54 -10.50 8.85
CA GLU A 273 -14.12 -11.77 8.42
C GLU A 273 -14.09 -11.88 6.90
N LEU A 274 -13.58 -13.01 6.40
CA LEU A 274 -13.45 -13.26 4.97
C LEU A 274 -14.53 -14.24 4.49
N SER A 275 -15.13 -13.93 3.33
CA SER A 275 -16.21 -14.73 2.77
C SER A 275 -15.71 -16.08 2.24
N ARG A 276 -16.61 -17.06 2.11
CA ARG A 276 -16.30 -18.31 1.37
C ARG A 276 -15.86 -18.04 -0.06
N GLY A 277 -16.37 -16.97 -0.68
CA GLY A 277 -15.98 -16.51 -2.01
C GLY A 277 -14.47 -16.28 -2.09
N TYR A 278 -13.95 -15.45 -1.17
CA TYR A 278 -12.54 -15.11 -1.07
C TYR A 278 -11.62 -16.34 -1.08
N PHE A 279 -11.93 -17.36 -0.27
CA PHE A 279 -11.10 -18.57 -0.20
C PHE A 279 -11.12 -19.42 -1.48
N ARG A 280 -12.20 -19.36 -2.27
CA ARG A 280 -12.21 -20.00 -3.59
C ARG A 280 -11.30 -19.25 -4.55
N GLU A 281 -11.36 -17.93 -4.57
CA GLU A 281 -10.48 -17.11 -5.43
C GLU A 281 -9.00 -17.33 -5.09
N MET A 282 -8.66 -17.46 -3.80
CA MET A 282 -7.30 -17.78 -3.38
C MET A 282 -6.89 -19.19 -3.81
N ALA A 283 -7.80 -20.17 -3.77
CA ALA A 283 -7.54 -21.51 -4.30
C ALA A 283 -7.29 -21.46 -5.81
N ASP A 284 -8.11 -20.73 -6.56
CA ASP A 284 -7.96 -20.55 -8.01
C ASP A 284 -6.63 -19.83 -8.35
N ALA A 285 -6.23 -18.85 -7.55
CA ALA A 285 -4.93 -18.17 -7.67
C ALA A 285 -3.76 -19.14 -7.44
N ILE A 286 -3.85 -20.00 -6.42
CA ILE A 286 -2.83 -21.03 -6.12
C ILE A 286 -2.74 -22.04 -7.28
N GLU A 287 -3.88 -22.50 -7.81
CA GLU A 287 -3.93 -23.45 -8.92
C GLU A 287 -3.42 -22.84 -10.24
N SER A 288 -3.65 -21.54 -10.46
CA SER A 288 -3.21 -20.80 -11.65
C SER A 288 -1.74 -20.35 -11.59
N CYS A 289 -1.07 -20.51 -10.44
CA CYS A 289 0.28 -20.03 -10.24
C CYS A 289 1.34 -20.99 -10.79
N GLN A 290 2.28 -20.44 -11.56
CA GLN A 290 3.43 -21.15 -12.09
C GLN A 290 4.74 -20.49 -11.65
N CYS A 291 5.72 -21.32 -11.34
CA CYS A 291 7.05 -20.96 -10.88
C CYS A 291 8.03 -21.01 -12.06
N TYR A 292 8.68 -19.88 -12.35
CA TYR A 292 9.72 -19.74 -13.38
C TYR A 292 10.96 -19.11 -12.76
N GLY A 293 12.00 -19.88 -12.46
CA GLY A 293 13.22 -19.34 -11.83
C GLY A 293 12.88 -18.50 -10.57
N PRO A 294 13.18 -17.18 -10.53
CA PRO A 294 12.82 -16.28 -9.44
C PRO A 294 11.39 -15.70 -9.52
N LEU A 295 10.66 -15.91 -10.61
CA LEU A 295 9.33 -15.38 -10.87
C LEU A 295 8.22 -16.36 -10.43
N LEU A 296 7.18 -15.82 -9.81
CA LEU A 296 5.85 -16.41 -9.74
C LEU A 296 4.93 -15.71 -10.73
N LEU A 297 4.30 -16.49 -11.59
CA LEU A 297 3.38 -16.03 -12.60
C LEU A 297 1.99 -16.62 -12.35
N THR A 298 1.06 -15.79 -11.90
CA THR A 298 -0.31 -16.17 -11.57
C THR A 298 -1.28 -15.48 -12.51
N LEU A 299 -1.76 -16.19 -13.53
CA LEU A 299 -2.68 -15.62 -14.52
C LEU A 299 -4.06 -16.26 -14.34
N MET A 300 -4.93 -15.55 -13.62
CA MET A 300 -6.30 -15.95 -13.35
C MET A 300 -7.23 -15.53 -14.49
N GLY A 301 -8.38 -16.19 -14.57
CA GLY A 301 -9.49 -15.82 -15.46
C GLY A 301 -10.27 -14.62 -14.90
N GLU A 302 -11.60 -14.72 -14.87
CA GLU A 302 -12.47 -13.74 -14.22
C GLU A 302 -12.23 -13.71 -12.70
N VAL A 303 -12.11 -12.51 -12.14
CA VAL A 303 -11.97 -12.28 -10.70
C VAL A 303 -13.03 -11.28 -10.21
N PRO A 304 -13.50 -11.41 -8.96
CA PRO A 304 -14.58 -10.56 -8.45
C PRO A 304 -14.13 -9.12 -8.20
N SER A 305 -12.84 -8.83 -8.18
CA SER A 305 -12.30 -7.50 -7.87
C SER A 305 -10.88 -7.30 -8.43
N PRO A 306 -10.51 -6.08 -8.86
CA PRO A 306 -9.11 -5.76 -9.19
C PRO A 306 -8.19 -5.91 -7.98
N GLU A 307 -8.69 -5.64 -6.77
CA GLU A 307 -7.95 -5.75 -5.51
C GLU A 307 -7.48 -7.19 -5.23
N MET A 308 -8.22 -8.20 -5.67
CA MET A 308 -7.81 -9.61 -5.56
C MET A 308 -6.48 -9.87 -6.28
N VAL A 309 -6.26 -9.23 -7.44
CA VAL A 309 -5.02 -9.38 -8.20
C VAL A 309 -3.84 -8.77 -7.45
N ALA A 310 -4.03 -7.59 -6.85
CA ALA A 310 -3.01 -6.96 -6.02
C ALA A 310 -2.67 -7.82 -4.80
N GLU A 311 -3.69 -8.33 -4.12
CA GLU A 311 -3.54 -9.14 -2.92
C GLU A 311 -2.83 -10.48 -3.19
N VAL A 312 -3.17 -11.17 -4.28
CA VAL A 312 -2.45 -12.39 -4.70
C VAL A 312 -0.97 -12.10 -4.92
N ALA A 313 -0.65 -10.98 -5.57
CA ALA A 313 0.75 -10.61 -5.80
C ALA A 313 1.51 -10.38 -4.47
N ASP A 314 0.87 -9.69 -3.51
CA ASP A 314 1.40 -9.42 -2.17
C ASP A 314 1.61 -10.69 -1.34
N TRP A 315 0.69 -11.64 -1.43
CA TRP A 315 0.83 -12.93 -0.74
C TRP A 315 1.95 -13.77 -1.32
N PHE A 316 2.01 -13.87 -2.65
CA PHE A 316 2.88 -14.82 -3.32
C PHE A 316 4.34 -14.37 -3.36
N VAL A 317 4.63 -13.07 -3.38
CA VAL A 317 6.02 -12.55 -3.32
C VAL A 317 6.78 -13.04 -2.07
N ARG A 318 6.06 -13.49 -1.04
CA ARG A 318 6.62 -14.04 0.21
C ARG A 318 7.13 -15.48 0.08
N LEU A 319 6.93 -16.15 -1.05
CA LEU A 319 7.40 -17.52 -1.25
C LEU A 319 8.93 -17.57 -1.25
N ARG A 320 9.51 -18.40 -0.38
CA ARG A 320 10.96 -18.55 -0.26
C ARG A 320 11.60 -18.88 -1.61
N GLY A 321 12.64 -18.12 -1.96
CA GLY A 321 13.45 -18.36 -3.16
C GLY A 321 12.85 -17.72 -4.42
N LYS A 322 11.75 -16.98 -4.30
CA LYS A 322 11.19 -16.13 -5.36
C LYS A 322 11.51 -14.68 -5.05
N GLN A 323 11.62 -13.88 -6.10
CA GLN A 323 11.94 -12.45 -6.02
C GLN A 323 10.88 -11.56 -6.65
N TRP A 324 10.05 -12.15 -7.52
CA TRP A 324 9.02 -11.45 -8.28
C TRP A 324 7.72 -12.23 -8.20
N SER A 325 6.62 -11.52 -8.00
CA SER A 325 5.28 -12.05 -8.13
C SER A 325 4.51 -11.18 -9.12
N LEU A 326 4.07 -11.80 -10.21
CA LEU A 326 3.15 -11.20 -11.17
C LEU A 326 1.81 -11.92 -11.07
N ALA A 327 0.77 -11.18 -10.72
CA ALA A 327 -0.60 -11.66 -10.76
C ALA A 327 -1.40 -10.93 -11.83
N GLY A 328 -2.33 -11.63 -12.48
CA GLY A 328 -3.28 -11.04 -13.41
C GLY A 328 -4.68 -11.67 -13.29
N GLY A 329 -5.71 -10.91 -13.63
CA GLY A 329 -7.11 -11.37 -13.62
C GLY A 329 -8.06 -10.40 -14.33
N ALA A 330 -9.12 -10.92 -14.94
CA ALA A 330 -10.13 -10.15 -15.65
C ALA A 330 -11.19 -9.60 -14.68
N CYS A 331 -11.43 -8.28 -14.72
CA CYS A 331 -12.46 -7.62 -13.93
C CYS A 331 -12.94 -6.35 -14.66
N ASP A 332 -14.26 -6.12 -14.66
CA ASP A 332 -14.88 -4.91 -15.23
C ASP A 332 -14.41 -4.58 -16.66
N ASN A 333 -14.37 -5.60 -17.54
CA ASN A 333 -13.93 -5.53 -18.94
C ASN A 333 -12.46 -5.11 -19.15
N ARG A 334 -11.62 -5.38 -18.16
CA ARG A 334 -10.17 -5.13 -18.20
C ARG A 334 -9.42 -6.29 -17.57
N TYR A 335 -8.26 -6.62 -18.11
CA TYR A 335 -7.31 -7.53 -17.47
C TYR A 335 -6.38 -6.73 -16.57
N GLN A 336 -6.54 -6.90 -15.26
CA GLN A 336 -5.74 -6.26 -14.23
C GLN A 336 -4.43 -7.03 -14.07
N VAL A 337 -3.32 -6.32 -13.85
CA VAL A 337 -2.00 -6.89 -13.65
C VAL A 337 -1.32 -6.20 -12.48
N SER A 338 -0.74 -6.98 -11.58
CA SER A 338 -0.01 -6.50 -10.40
C SER A 338 1.35 -7.17 -10.33
N VAL A 339 2.40 -6.36 -10.14
CA VAL A 339 3.77 -6.85 -9.94
C VAL A 339 4.24 -6.42 -8.55
N ARG A 340 4.86 -7.36 -7.85
CA ARG A 340 5.52 -7.16 -6.55
C ARG A 340 6.92 -7.75 -6.59
N THR A 341 7.84 -7.11 -5.88
CA THR A 341 9.19 -7.65 -5.67
C THR A 341 9.66 -7.52 -4.24
N ASP A 342 10.42 -8.51 -3.77
CA ASP A 342 11.11 -8.46 -2.49
C ASP A 342 12.58 -7.99 -2.60
N MET A 343 13.05 -7.74 -3.82
CA MET A 343 14.43 -7.40 -4.09
C MET A 343 14.73 -5.96 -3.65
N PRO A 344 15.72 -5.74 -2.77
CA PRO A 344 16.11 -4.40 -2.36
C PRO A 344 16.60 -3.56 -3.55
N GLY A 345 16.07 -2.35 -3.71
CA GLY A 345 16.45 -1.42 -4.78
C GLY A 345 15.89 -1.77 -6.17
N ALA A 346 15.04 -2.79 -6.28
CA ALA A 346 14.35 -3.10 -7.54
C ALA A 346 13.17 -2.15 -7.78
N ASP A 347 12.87 -1.93 -9.06
CA ASP A 347 11.73 -1.17 -9.53
C ASP A 347 10.80 -2.05 -10.38
N ALA A 348 9.57 -2.24 -9.93
CA ALA A 348 8.54 -3.03 -10.58
C ALA A 348 7.88 -2.29 -11.76
N TYR A 349 7.94 -0.96 -11.78
CA TYR A 349 7.26 -0.15 -12.79
C TYR A 349 7.83 -0.37 -14.21
N PRO A 350 9.15 -0.35 -14.45
CA PRO A 350 9.71 -0.63 -15.78
C PRO A 350 9.33 -2.01 -16.31
N ALA A 351 9.32 -3.03 -15.43
CA ALA A 351 8.95 -4.39 -15.80
C ALA A 351 7.46 -4.44 -16.20
N LEU A 352 6.57 -3.88 -15.38
CA LEU A 352 5.15 -3.87 -15.69
C LEU A 352 4.82 -3.06 -16.94
N ARG A 353 5.52 -1.93 -17.17
CA ARG A 353 5.38 -1.11 -18.38
C ARG A 353 5.71 -1.90 -19.64
N TYR A 354 6.76 -2.74 -19.60
CA TYR A 354 7.09 -3.64 -20.71
C TYR A 354 5.99 -4.70 -20.92
N ILE A 355 5.47 -5.28 -19.83
CA ILE A 355 4.47 -6.36 -19.88
C ILE A 355 3.13 -5.87 -20.42
N VAL A 356 2.64 -4.74 -19.93
CA VAL A 356 1.39 -4.13 -20.37
C VAL A 356 1.51 -3.58 -21.79
N GLY A 357 2.65 -2.98 -22.14
CA GLY A 357 2.94 -2.50 -23.49
C GLY A 357 1.97 -1.41 -23.96
N ALA A 358 1.74 -1.36 -25.27
CA ALA A 358 0.87 -0.37 -25.90
C ALA A 358 -0.63 -0.68 -25.72
N GLU A 359 -0.95 -1.90 -25.28
CA GLU A 359 -2.30 -2.41 -25.12
C GLU A 359 -2.97 -1.94 -23.84
N GLY A 360 -2.24 -1.33 -22.91
CA GLY A 360 -2.81 -0.90 -21.64
C GLY A 360 -2.11 0.28 -20.99
N SER A 361 -2.47 0.52 -19.73
CA SER A 361 -1.86 1.55 -18.89
C SER A 361 -1.38 0.97 -17.57
N CYS A 362 -0.34 1.57 -17.00
CA CYS A 362 0.24 1.14 -15.72
C CYS A 362 0.86 2.32 -14.98
N GLY A 363 1.06 2.11 -13.67
CA GLY A 363 1.71 3.03 -12.76
C GLY A 363 2.35 2.27 -11.60
N GLY A 364 3.00 3.01 -10.70
CA GLY A 364 3.71 2.48 -9.54
C GLY A 364 5.18 2.89 -9.51
N HIS A 365 5.86 2.49 -8.45
CA HIS A 365 7.27 2.78 -8.22
C HIS A 365 7.86 1.76 -7.25
N GLY A 366 9.18 1.62 -7.26
CA GLY A 366 9.91 0.79 -6.31
C GLY A 366 9.40 -0.65 -6.33
N ARG A 367 8.98 -1.19 -5.19
CA ARG A 367 8.69 -2.63 -5.07
C ARG A 367 7.33 -3.07 -5.62
N MET A 368 6.53 -2.16 -6.16
CA MET A 368 5.14 -2.42 -6.55
C MET A 368 4.74 -1.66 -7.82
N ALA A 369 4.02 -2.33 -8.70
CA ALA A 369 3.38 -1.69 -9.84
C ALA A 369 2.02 -2.34 -10.14
N GLY A 370 1.09 -1.54 -10.66
CA GLY A 370 -0.25 -1.96 -11.06
C GLY A 370 -0.60 -1.46 -12.45
N GLY A 371 -1.38 -2.23 -13.20
CA GLY A 371 -1.73 -1.90 -14.58
C GLY A 371 -2.94 -2.67 -15.07
N GLN A 372 -3.43 -2.27 -16.24
CA GLN A 372 -4.64 -2.83 -16.82
C GLN A 372 -4.57 -2.80 -18.35
N ILE A 373 -5.07 -3.87 -18.97
CA ILE A 373 -5.25 -4.02 -20.41
C ILE A 373 -6.76 -4.09 -20.69
N PRO A 374 -7.36 -3.15 -21.46
CA PRO A 374 -8.75 -3.27 -21.86
C PRO A 374 -9.00 -4.57 -22.64
N LEU A 375 -10.10 -5.27 -22.33
CA LEU A 375 -10.51 -6.50 -23.05
C LEU A 375 -11.31 -6.17 -24.33
N THR A 376 -11.26 -4.92 -24.78
CA THR A 376 -11.95 -4.48 -26.01
C THR A 376 -11.23 -5.03 -27.24
N GLY A 377 -11.73 -6.14 -27.78
CA GLY A 377 -11.19 -6.77 -28.98
C GLY A 377 -10.11 -7.83 -28.72
N LEU A 378 -9.89 -8.21 -27.46
CA LEU A 378 -9.04 -9.33 -27.07
C LEU A 378 -9.79 -10.23 -26.08
N SER A 379 -9.65 -11.55 -26.22
CA SER A 379 -10.11 -12.51 -25.22
C SER A 379 -9.20 -12.51 -23.99
N VAL A 380 -9.69 -13.04 -22.87
CA VAL A 380 -8.88 -13.19 -21.65
C VAL A 380 -7.66 -14.06 -21.92
N GLU A 381 -7.82 -15.13 -22.68
CA GLU A 381 -6.76 -16.06 -23.06
C GLU A 381 -5.69 -15.38 -23.92
N GLU A 382 -6.09 -14.52 -24.87
CA GLU A 382 -5.16 -13.74 -25.69
C GLU A 382 -4.32 -12.78 -24.84
N VAL A 383 -4.96 -12.08 -23.89
CA VAL A 383 -4.23 -11.19 -22.97
C VAL A 383 -3.33 -11.97 -22.01
N GLN A 384 -3.78 -13.11 -21.48
CA GLN A 384 -2.95 -13.99 -20.66
C GLN A 384 -1.71 -14.48 -21.42
N ALA A 385 -1.87 -14.89 -22.69
CA ALA A 385 -0.76 -15.29 -23.53
C ALA A 385 0.23 -14.15 -23.79
N LEU A 386 -0.29 -12.94 -24.03
CA LEU A 386 0.50 -11.72 -24.19
C LEU A 386 1.31 -11.38 -22.93
N VAL A 387 0.64 -11.32 -21.78
CA VAL A 387 1.24 -11.01 -20.47
C VAL A 387 2.28 -12.06 -20.11
N ARG A 388 1.97 -13.36 -20.27
CA ARG A 388 2.90 -14.46 -20.04
C ARG A 388 4.17 -14.31 -20.86
N ARG A 389 4.04 -14.14 -22.18
CA ARG A 389 5.19 -14.02 -23.08
C ARG A 389 6.11 -12.87 -22.65
N ARG A 390 5.55 -11.68 -22.46
CA ARG A 390 6.33 -10.49 -22.07
C ARG A 390 6.92 -10.60 -20.67
N ALA A 391 6.22 -11.24 -19.73
CA ALA A 391 6.74 -11.51 -18.39
C ALA A 391 7.97 -12.42 -18.46
N LEU A 392 7.90 -13.52 -19.22
CA LEU A 392 9.04 -14.42 -19.38
C LEU A 392 10.21 -13.74 -20.09
N GLU A 393 9.96 -12.88 -21.07
CA GLU A 393 11.01 -12.07 -21.72
C GLU A 393 11.70 -11.11 -20.76
N VAL A 394 10.94 -10.29 -20.02
CA VAL A 394 11.53 -9.25 -19.15
C VAL A 394 12.26 -9.82 -17.96
N PHE A 395 11.82 -10.99 -17.46
CA PHE A 395 12.48 -11.68 -16.36
C PHE A 395 13.53 -12.70 -16.81
N GLY A 396 13.74 -12.89 -18.11
CA GLY A 396 14.79 -13.77 -18.66
C GLY A 396 14.49 -15.27 -18.50
N GLU A 397 13.21 -15.64 -18.46
CA GLU A 397 12.71 -16.99 -18.18
C GLU A 397 12.03 -17.64 -19.41
N VAL A 398 12.33 -17.19 -20.62
CA VAL A 398 11.72 -17.69 -21.89
C VAL A 398 11.96 -19.18 -22.11
N ASP A 399 13.14 -19.67 -21.74
CA ASP A 399 13.54 -21.08 -21.90
C ASP A 399 13.27 -21.93 -20.64
N THR A 400 12.64 -21.34 -19.61
CA THR A 400 12.36 -22.01 -18.34
C THR A 400 11.01 -22.71 -18.38
N GLU A 401 10.99 -24.00 -18.04
CA GLU A 401 9.74 -24.74 -17.88
C GLU A 401 9.03 -24.32 -16.58
N GLY A 402 7.76 -23.95 -16.70
CA GLY A 402 6.96 -23.50 -15.56
C GLY A 402 6.52 -24.65 -14.66
N GLU A 403 6.87 -24.59 -13.38
CA GLU A 403 6.42 -25.58 -12.41
C GLU A 403 5.15 -25.11 -11.69
N PRO A 404 4.05 -25.89 -11.64
CA PRO A 404 2.87 -25.50 -10.87
C PRO A 404 3.19 -25.28 -9.39
N LEU A 405 2.65 -24.22 -8.78
CA LEU A 405 2.83 -23.94 -7.36
C LEU A 405 2.23 -25.07 -6.50
N ALA A 406 0.97 -25.39 -6.75
CA ALA A 406 0.32 -26.55 -6.16
C ALA A 406 0.62 -27.81 -6.98
N ARG A 407 1.84 -28.34 -6.87
CA ARG A 407 2.10 -29.72 -7.30
C ARG A 407 1.23 -30.65 -6.47
N ARG A 408 0.17 -31.20 -7.07
CA ARG A 408 -0.51 -32.36 -6.50
C ARG A 408 0.45 -33.54 -6.61
N GLU A 409 1.27 -33.74 -5.57
CA GLU A 409 1.91 -35.04 -5.39
C GLU A 409 0.78 -36.09 -5.39
N ASN A 410 0.89 -37.11 -6.23
CA ASN A 410 -0.02 -38.25 -6.21
C ASN A 410 0.06 -38.88 -4.82
N ARG A 411 -0.78 -38.43 -3.88
CA ARG A 411 -0.95 -39.11 -2.60
C ARG A 411 -1.46 -40.50 -2.94
N PRO A 412 -0.73 -41.59 -2.60
CA PRO A 412 -1.32 -42.90 -2.70
C PRO A 412 -2.62 -42.87 -1.89
N GLN A 413 -3.73 -43.27 -2.52
CA GLN A 413 -4.99 -43.42 -1.81
C GLN A 413 -4.72 -44.33 -0.62
N ALA A 414 -4.92 -43.81 0.60
CA ALA A 414 -4.94 -44.64 1.79
C ALA A 414 -6.11 -45.61 1.60
N SER A 415 -5.76 -46.86 1.33
CA SER A 415 -6.66 -48.01 1.15
C SER A 415 -7.47 -48.31 2.40
#